data_AF-A0A959FL17-F1
#
_entry.id   AF-A0A959FL17-F1
#
_cell.length_a   1.000
_cell.length_b   1.000
_cell.length_c   1.000
_cell.angle_alpha   90.00
_cell.angle_beta   90.00
_cell.angle_gamma   90.00
#
_symmetry.space_group_name_H-M   'P 1'
#
loop_
_entity.id
_entity.type
_entity.pdbx_description
1 polymer ?
#
loop_
_entity_poly.entity_id
_entity_poly.type
_entity_poly.pdbx_seq_one_letter_code
_entity_poly.pdbx_strand_id
1 'polypeptide(L)'
;MKSSIYLTLIFILSWSVVTAQQLVDVRGQVSDPNGEPLTGALVMLNDTSGTTTGNDGHFQLSLPNGKYRLTVSYLGYDAQEVAVDTRQPDLETIILPVSSTTLNEILVSASPHNFKKDFKGSNYRISPTAINNINPLSTEEVLRTVPGINIIGDMGLSNRPN
;
A
#
# COMPACT_ATOMS: atom_id res chain seq x y z
N MET A 1 38.02 16.35 -44.08
CA MET A 1 36.66 15.94 -44.51
C MET A 1 36.02 14.91 -43.56
N LYS A 2 36.76 13.89 -43.10
CA LYS A 2 36.26 12.83 -42.21
C LYS A 2 35.93 13.26 -40.76
N SER A 3 36.67 14.19 -40.14
CA SER A 3 36.31 14.66 -38.77
C SER A 3 35.06 15.55 -38.73
N SER A 4 34.73 16.22 -39.85
CA SER A 4 33.50 17.04 -39.98
C SER A 4 32.23 16.18 -40.00
N ILE A 5 32.34 14.92 -40.47
CA ILE A 5 31.23 13.95 -40.50
C ILE A 5 30.88 13.46 -39.09
N TYR A 6 31.88 13.27 -38.22
CA TYR A 6 31.65 12.80 -36.85
C TYR A 6 31.00 13.88 -35.97
N LEU A 7 31.34 15.15 -36.21
CA LEU A 7 30.80 16.29 -35.46
C LEU A 7 29.33 16.55 -35.80
N THR A 8 28.94 16.34 -37.07
CA THR A 8 27.53 16.38 -37.50
C THR A 8 26.74 15.15 -37.04
N LEU A 9 27.36 13.97 -36.98
CA LEU A 9 26.72 12.75 -36.45
C LEU A 9 26.42 12.85 -34.93
N ILE A 10 27.31 13.46 -34.15
CA ILE A 10 27.10 13.71 -32.71
C ILE A 10 25.98 14.73 -32.45
N PHE A 11 25.83 15.73 -33.31
CA PHE A 11 24.80 16.76 -33.18
C PHE A 11 23.38 16.21 -33.46
N ILE A 12 23.24 15.27 -34.40
CA ILE A 12 21.96 14.62 -34.71
C ILE A 12 21.54 13.64 -33.60
N LEU A 13 22.51 12.97 -32.95
CA LEU A 13 22.24 12.04 -31.86
C LEU A 13 21.80 12.74 -30.56
N SER A 14 22.22 13.99 -30.36
CA SER A 14 21.86 14.80 -29.18
C SER A 14 20.49 15.48 -29.28
N TRP A 15 19.83 15.47 -30.45
CA TRP A 15 18.46 15.96 -30.61
C TRP A 15 17.38 14.95 -30.19
N SER A 16 17.74 13.68 -30.01
CA SER A 16 16.77 12.59 -29.84
C SER A 16 16.35 12.33 -28.39
N VAL A 17 16.80 13.14 -27.42
CA VAL A 17 16.60 12.83 -25.98
C VAL A 17 16.06 14.02 -25.19
N VAL A 18 14.96 14.61 -25.66
CA VAL A 18 14.10 15.46 -24.82
C VAL A 18 12.68 14.89 -24.87
N THR A 19 12.45 13.78 -24.17
CA THR A 19 11.07 13.39 -23.82
C THR A 19 10.64 14.23 -22.63
N ALA A 20 10.10 15.42 -22.90
CA ALA A 20 9.36 16.17 -21.90
C ALA A 20 8.20 15.29 -21.44
N GLN A 21 8.16 14.94 -20.14
CA GLN A 21 7.02 14.24 -19.56
C GLN A 21 5.82 15.18 -19.70
N GLN A 22 4.86 14.84 -20.57
CA GLN A 22 3.68 15.64 -20.78
C GLN A 22 2.79 15.53 -19.54
N LEU A 23 2.81 16.59 -18.72
CA LEU A 23 1.94 16.77 -17.58
C LEU A 23 0.54 17.15 -18.06
N VAL A 24 -0.47 16.57 -17.44
CA VAL A 24 -1.88 16.84 -17.66
C VAL A 24 -2.44 17.45 -16.39
N ASP A 25 -3.14 18.58 -16.52
CA ASP A 25 -3.84 19.21 -15.41
C ASP A 25 -5.14 18.46 -15.14
N VAL A 26 -5.18 17.73 -14.02
CA VAL A 26 -6.40 17.12 -13.51
C VAL A 26 -7.15 18.16 -12.69
N ARG A 27 -8.45 18.32 -12.96
CA ARG A 27 -9.35 19.27 -12.29
C ARG A 27 -10.53 18.54 -11.68
N GLY A 28 -11.06 19.08 -10.60
CA GLY A 28 -12.27 18.57 -9.97
C GLY A 28 -12.82 19.55 -8.95
N GLN A 29 -13.91 19.16 -8.29
CA GLN A 29 -14.51 19.89 -7.19
C GLN A 29 -14.72 18.96 -6.01
N VAL A 30 -14.55 19.46 -4.80
CA VAL A 30 -14.85 18.74 -3.56
C VAL A 30 -15.98 19.44 -2.82
N SER A 31 -17.00 18.68 -2.42
CA SER A 31 -18.15 19.19 -1.67
C SER A 31 -18.52 18.26 -0.51
N ASP A 32 -19.34 18.78 0.39
CA ASP A 32 -19.99 17.99 1.43
C ASP A 32 -21.24 17.27 0.89
N PRO A 33 -21.90 16.41 1.69
CA PRO A 33 -23.12 15.72 1.30
C PRO A 33 -24.35 16.62 1.12
N ASN A 34 -24.30 17.85 1.66
CA ASN A 34 -25.34 18.86 1.50
C ASN A 34 -25.15 19.72 0.24
N GLY A 35 -24.03 19.53 -0.48
CA GLY A 35 -23.67 20.28 -1.68
C GLY A 35 -22.87 21.55 -1.41
N GLU A 36 -22.40 21.79 -0.19
CA GLU A 36 -21.52 22.91 0.14
C GLU A 36 -20.09 22.64 -0.33
N PRO A 37 -19.45 23.57 -1.07
CA PRO A 37 -18.08 23.38 -1.52
C PRO A 37 -17.10 23.40 -0.35
N LEU A 38 -16.19 22.43 -0.31
CA LEU A 38 -15.20 22.32 0.76
C LEU A 38 -13.93 23.06 0.37
N THR A 39 -13.70 24.20 1.03
CA THR A 39 -12.49 25.03 0.84
C THR A 39 -11.36 24.54 1.74
N GLY A 40 -10.17 24.35 1.17
CA GLY A 40 -8.99 23.87 1.89
C GLY A 40 -8.94 22.36 2.13
N ALA A 41 -9.75 21.57 1.41
CA ALA A 41 -9.61 20.12 1.34
C ALA A 41 -8.29 19.74 0.69
N LEU A 42 -7.57 18.79 1.28
CA LEU A 42 -6.30 18.29 0.79
C LEU A 42 -6.56 17.20 -0.26
N VAL A 43 -5.95 17.33 -1.43
CA VAL A 43 -6.00 16.35 -2.51
C VAL A 43 -4.58 15.86 -2.77
N MET A 44 -4.31 14.58 -2.53
CA MET A 44 -2.95 14.06 -2.46
C MET A 44 -2.75 12.78 -3.27
N LEU A 45 -1.62 12.69 -3.96
CA LEU A 45 -1.10 11.53 -4.64
C LEU A 45 0.01 10.90 -3.79
N ASN A 46 -0.23 9.69 -3.25
CA ASN A 46 0.75 8.85 -2.58
C ASN A 46 1.69 9.63 -1.62
N ASP A 47 1.11 10.47 -0.76
CA ASP A 47 1.77 11.31 0.26
C ASP A 47 2.90 12.27 -0.20
N THR A 48 3.16 12.36 -1.49
CA THR A 48 4.37 13.05 -2.02
C THR A 48 4.02 14.29 -2.84
N SER A 49 2.85 14.29 -3.49
CA SER A 49 2.42 15.40 -4.33
C SER A 49 0.95 15.66 -4.10
N GLY A 50 0.55 16.91 -3.98
CA GLY A 50 -0.83 17.24 -3.68
C GLY A 50 -1.12 18.72 -3.88
N THR A 51 -2.39 19.06 -3.75
CA THR A 51 -2.92 20.41 -3.88
C THR A 51 -4.03 20.59 -2.85
N THR A 52 -4.50 21.81 -2.67
CA THR A 52 -5.64 22.13 -1.80
C THR A 52 -6.75 22.76 -2.60
N THR A 53 -7.99 22.50 -2.23
CA THR A 53 -9.14 23.15 -2.88
C THR A 53 -9.22 24.64 -2.55
N GLY A 54 -9.62 25.44 -3.54
CA GLY A 54 -9.87 26.87 -3.40
C GLY A 54 -11.24 27.19 -2.77
N ASN A 55 -11.61 28.48 -2.80
CA ASN A 55 -12.83 29.03 -2.17
C ASN A 55 -14.15 28.47 -2.73
N ASP A 56 -14.11 27.91 -3.92
CA ASP A 56 -15.22 27.29 -4.66
C ASP A 56 -15.19 25.76 -4.58
N GLY A 57 -14.27 25.20 -3.80
CA GLY A 57 -14.04 23.77 -3.67
C GLY A 57 -13.29 23.16 -4.87
N HIS A 58 -12.86 23.96 -5.85
CA HIS A 58 -12.12 23.45 -7.00
C HIS A 58 -10.64 23.21 -6.69
N PHE A 59 -10.08 22.18 -7.31
CA PHE A 59 -8.65 21.90 -7.27
C PHE A 59 -8.08 21.66 -8.67
N GLN A 60 -6.78 21.90 -8.81
CA GLN A 60 -6.01 21.54 -9.99
C GLN A 60 -4.70 20.89 -9.55
N LEU A 61 -4.40 19.72 -10.14
CA LEU A 61 -3.17 18.97 -9.88
C LEU A 61 -2.57 18.48 -11.20
N SER A 62 -1.35 18.91 -11.51
CA SER A 62 -0.63 18.50 -12.72
C SER A 62 0.03 17.13 -12.50
N LEU A 63 -0.39 16.13 -13.27
CA LEU A 63 0.09 14.75 -13.16
C LEU A 63 0.65 14.26 -14.49
N PRO A 64 1.70 13.40 -14.50
CA PRO A 64 2.12 12.71 -15.72
C PRO A 64 0.97 11.86 -16.28
N ASN A 65 1.02 11.48 -17.55
CA ASN A 65 -0.01 10.62 -18.11
C ASN A 65 -0.05 9.24 -17.43
N GLY A 66 -1.22 8.83 -16.93
CA GLY A 66 -1.38 7.58 -16.23
C GLY A 66 -2.72 7.43 -15.50
N LYS A 67 -2.83 6.32 -14.74
CA LYS A 67 -3.92 6.08 -13.81
C LYS A 67 -3.38 6.21 -12.39
N TYR A 68 -4.07 6.97 -11.58
CA TYR A 68 -3.68 7.32 -10.22
C TYR A 68 -4.82 7.12 -9.25
N ARG A 69 -4.49 7.20 -7.98
CA ARG A 69 -5.43 7.18 -6.87
C ARG A 69 -5.09 8.38 -5.99
N LEU A 70 -6.02 9.32 -5.92
CA LEU A 70 -5.89 10.51 -5.09
C LEU A 70 -6.61 10.28 -3.78
N THR A 71 -5.97 10.62 -2.68
CA THR A 71 -6.59 10.68 -1.35
C THR A 71 -7.07 12.10 -1.13
N VAL A 72 -8.36 12.26 -0.90
CA VAL A 72 -8.98 13.54 -0.55
C VAL A 72 -9.32 13.52 0.93
N SER A 73 -8.90 14.53 1.68
CA SER A 73 -9.16 14.63 3.11
C SER A 73 -9.49 16.06 3.53
N TYR A 74 -10.37 16.19 4.52
CA TYR A 74 -10.74 17.48 5.11
C TYR A 74 -11.09 17.31 6.58
N LEU A 75 -10.86 18.35 7.38
CA LEU A 75 -11.07 18.28 8.82
C LEU A 75 -12.56 18.07 9.13
N GLY A 76 -12.88 17.02 9.88
CA GLY A 76 -14.27 16.67 10.22
C GLY A 76 -14.95 15.77 9.18
N TYR A 77 -14.23 15.30 8.16
CA TYR A 77 -14.72 14.41 7.11
C TYR A 77 -13.85 13.16 6.99
N ASP A 78 -14.43 12.06 6.56
CA ASP A 78 -13.66 10.83 6.33
C ASP A 78 -12.87 10.94 5.03
N ALA A 79 -11.60 10.53 5.06
CA ALA A 79 -10.75 10.56 3.88
C ALA A 79 -11.25 9.57 2.82
N GLN A 80 -11.24 9.98 1.57
CA GLN A 80 -11.72 9.19 0.44
C GLN A 80 -10.64 9.01 -0.62
N GLU A 81 -10.50 7.78 -1.11
CA GLU A 81 -9.68 7.50 -2.28
C GLU A 81 -10.50 7.61 -3.57
N VAL A 82 -10.01 8.40 -4.52
CA VAL A 82 -10.63 8.63 -5.83
C VAL A 82 -9.68 8.16 -6.93
N ALA A 83 -10.16 7.28 -7.80
CA ALA A 83 -9.42 6.85 -8.97
C ALA A 83 -9.45 7.94 -10.04
N VAL A 84 -8.29 8.26 -10.60
CA VAL A 84 -8.11 9.31 -11.62
C VAL A 84 -7.42 8.72 -12.83
N ASP A 85 -7.96 8.99 -14.02
CA ASP A 85 -7.32 8.66 -15.29
C ASP A 85 -7.01 9.97 -16.02
N THR A 86 -5.75 10.27 -16.30
CA THR A 86 -5.38 11.53 -16.97
C THR A 86 -5.90 11.65 -18.40
N ARG A 87 -6.48 10.58 -18.97
CA ARG A 87 -7.24 10.64 -20.23
C ARG A 87 -8.57 11.39 -20.07
N GLN A 88 -9.08 11.50 -18.85
CA GLN A 88 -10.26 12.27 -18.47
C GLN A 88 -9.85 13.26 -17.38
N PRO A 89 -9.27 14.40 -17.76
CA PRO A 89 -8.70 15.34 -16.80
C PRO A 89 -9.75 16.03 -15.93
N ASP A 90 -11.00 16.14 -16.38
CA ASP A 90 -12.09 16.74 -15.62
C ASP A 90 -12.82 15.65 -14.84
N LEU A 91 -12.68 15.69 -13.52
CA LEU A 91 -13.34 14.79 -12.58
C LEU A 91 -14.71 15.34 -12.20
N GLU A 92 -15.65 14.43 -11.95
CA GLU A 92 -16.93 14.76 -11.31
C GLU A 92 -16.71 15.26 -9.88
N THR A 93 -17.75 15.88 -9.30
CA THR A 93 -17.72 16.37 -7.92
C THR A 93 -17.51 15.23 -6.94
N ILE A 94 -16.47 15.36 -6.11
CA ILE A 94 -16.11 14.41 -5.07
C ILE A 94 -16.84 14.81 -3.78
N ILE A 95 -17.75 13.96 -3.34
CA ILE A 95 -18.54 14.19 -2.12
C ILE A 95 -17.83 13.52 -0.95
N LEU A 96 -17.30 14.31 -0.01
CA LEU A 96 -16.69 13.79 1.21
C LEU A 96 -17.78 13.50 2.26
N PRO A 97 -17.85 12.27 2.81
CA PRO A 97 -18.76 11.97 3.91
C PRO A 97 -18.30 12.61 5.22
N VAL A 98 -19.25 13.12 6.00
CA VAL A 98 -18.97 13.71 7.33
C VAL A 98 -18.44 12.61 8.25
N SER A 99 -17.34 12.90 8.94
CA SER A 99 -16.74 11.98 9.90
C SER A 99 -17.59 11.97 11.16
N SER A 100 -18.51 11.01 11.27
CA SER A 100 -19.08 10.66 12.56
C SER A 100 -17.98 9.98 13.36
N THR A 101 -17.54 10.59 14.46
CA THR A 101 -16.48 10.06 15.34
C THR A 101 -16.88 8.71 15.96
N THR A 102 -16.81 7.64 15.18
CA THR A 102 -16.56 6.29 15.66
C THR A 102 -15.08 6.06 15.41
N LEU A 103 -14.27 6.32 16.45
CA LEU A 103 -12.84 6.02 16.47
C LEU A 103 -12.63 4.53 16.13
N ASN A 104 -12.43 4.21 14.87
CA ASN A 104 -11.80 2.95 14.50
C ASN A 104 -10.30 3.17 14.64
N GLU A 105 -9.77 2.64 15.74
CA GLU A 105 -8.34 2.51 16.03
C GLU A 105 -7.59 2.06 14.76
N ILE A 106 -6.77 2.96 14.22
CA ILE A 106 -5.85 2.65 13.12
C ILE A 106 -4.78 1.69 13.62
N LEU A 107 -5.00 0.39 13.45
CA LEU A 107 -3.93 -0.59 13.54
C LEU A 107 -3.02 -0.40 12.31
N VAL A 108 -1.94 0.37 12.47
CA VAL A 108 -0.86 0.42 11.47
C VAL A 108 -0.25 -0.98 11.38
N SER A 109 -0.64 -1.72 10.35
CA SER A 109 -0.24 -3.10 10.15
C SER A 109 1.19 -3.20 9.61
N ALA A 110 2.18 -3.20 10.50
CA ALA A 110 3.46 -3.85 10.23
C ALA A 110 3.30 -5.36 10.48
N SER A 111 2.83 -6.10 9.46
CA SER A 111 2.72 -7.57 9.42
C SER A 111 2.18 -8.24 10.70
N PRO A 112 0.88 -8.62 10.77
CA PRO A 112 0.34 -9.26 11.95
C PRO A 112 0.82 -10.71 12.03
N HIS A 113 1.96 -10.94 12.67
CA HIS A 113 2.31 -12.27 13.18
C HIS A 113 1.46 -12.54 14.42
N ASN A 114 0.23 -13.01 14.17
CA ASN A 114 -0.63 -13.80 15.05
C ASN A 114 -0.35 -13.66 16.56
N PHE A 115 -0.83 -12.57 17.18
CA PHE A 115 -0.98 -12.54 18.64
C PHE A 115 -2.40 -12.98 19.00
N LYS A 116 -2.58 -14.27 19.31
CA LYS A 116 -3.81 -14.77 19.93
C LYS A 116 -3.74 -14.52 21.44
N LYS A 117 -4.58 -13.55 21.85
CA LYS A 117 -5.20 -13.29 23.14
C LYS A 117 -5.00 -14.38 24.22
N ASP A 118 -4.50 -13.95 25.38
CA ASP A 118 -4.26 -14.67 26.63
C ASP A 118 -4.99 -16.02 26.79
N PHE A 119 -4.26 -17.10 26.58
CA PHE A 119 -4.69 -18.44 26.97
C PHE A 119 -4.25 -18.69 28.42
N LYS A 120 -5.21 -18.80 29.35
CA LYS A 120 -4.95 -19.23 30.74
C LYS A 120 -4.77 -20.76 30.76
N GLY A 121 -3.57 -21.21 30.44
CA GLY A 121 -3.13 -22.61 30.48
C GLY A 121 -1.66 -22.74 30.10
N SER A 122 -1.03 -23.89 30.35
CA SER A 122 0.36 -24.13 29.91
C SER A 122 0.37 -24.48 28.43
N ASN A 123 1.03 -23.66 27.61
CA ASN A 123 1.29 -23.92 26.20
C ASN A 123 2.80 -24.03 25.97
N TYR A 124 3.25 -25.16 25.43
CA TYR A 124 4.63 -25.34 25.00
C TYR A 124 4.72 -25.17 23.49
N ARG A 125 5.46 -24.16 23.03
CA ARG A 125 5.62 -23.83 21.61
C ARG A 125 7.01 -24.24 21.15
N ILE A 126 7.06 -25.08 20.12
CA ILE A 126 8.31 -25.43 19.44
C ILE A 126 8.50 -24.45 18.28
N SER A 127 9.62 -23.74 18.25
CA SER A 127 9.95 -22.84 17.14
C SER A 127 10.38 -23.63 15.89
N PRO A 128 10.15 -23.13 14.68
CA PRO A 128 10.63 -23.77 13.44
C PRO A 128 12.14 -24.01 13.44
N THR A 129 12.92 -23.12 14.07
CA THR A 129 14.36 -23.26 14.24
C THR A 129 14.75 -24.44 15.13
N ALA A 130 13.97 -24.72 16.18
CA ALA A 130 14.21 -25.86 17.06
C ALA A 130 13.88 -27.19 16.36
N ILE A 131 12.84 -27.22 15.52
CA ILE A 131 12.48 -28.39 14.69
C ILE A 131 13.61 -28.70 13.71
N ASN A 132 14.16 -27.70 13.03
CA ASN A 132 15.25 -27.90 12.08
C ASN A 132 16.53 -28.39 12.75
N ASN A 133 16.78 -28.01 14.01
CA ASN A 133 17.99 -28.43 14.72
C ASN A 133 17.96 -29.91 15.13
N ILE A 134 16.77 -30.46 15.39
CA ILE A 134 16.61 -31.87 15.77
C ILE A 134 16.47 -32.82 14.58
N ASN A 135 16.32 -32.30 13.34
CA ASN A 135 16.15 -33.07 12.10
C ASN A 135 15.27 -34.33 12.27
N PRO A 136 14.02 -34.16 12.73
CA PRO A 136 13.22 -35.27 13.19
C PRO A 136 12.80 -36.14 12.01
N LEU A 137 12.97 -37.45 12.13
CA LEU A 137 12.55 -38.39 11.07
C LEU A 137 11.04 -38.68 11.10
N SER A 138 10.37 -38.23 12.16
CA SER A 138 8.95 -38.45 12.44
C SER A 138 8.38 -37.35 13.33
N THR A 139 7.07 -37.17 13.31
CA THR A 139 6.39 -36.17 14.16
C THR A 139 6.50 -36.49 15.65
N GLU A 140 6.61 -37.76 16.00
CA GLU A 140 6.69 -38.26 17.37
C GLU A 140 8.00 -37.79 18.03
N GLU A 141 9.09 -37.75 17.27
CA GLU A 141 10.39 -37.28 17.76
C GLU A 141 10.35 -35.81 18.17
N VAL A 142 9.61 -34.98 17.41
CA VAL A 142 9.35 -33.59 17.78
C VAL A 142 8.56 -33.50 19.08
N LEU A 143 7.53 -34.34 19.24
CA LEU A 143 6.68 -34.32 20.42
C LEU A 143 7.37 -34.83 21.70
N ARG A 144 8.42 -35.66 21.58
CA ARG A 144 9.27 -36.05 22.74
C ARG A 144 10.05 -34.87 23.34
N THR A 145 10.28 -33.81 22.58
CA THR A 145 10.96 -32.61 23.10
C THR A 145 10.08 -31.77 24.02
N VAL A 146 8.77 -32.07 24.06
CA VAL A 146 7.81 -31.37 24.92
C VAL A 146 7.83 -31.96 26.33
N PRO A 147 8.07 -31.14 27.37
CA PRO A 147 8.03 -31.61 28.75
C PRO A 147 6.67 -32.21 29.12
N GLY A 148 6.68 -33.40 29.73
CA GLY A 148 5.47 -34.08 30.19
C GLY A 148 4.76 -34.96 29.14
N ILE A 149 5.28 -35.04 27.92
CA ILE A 149 4.79 -35.98 26.90
C ILE A 149 5.65 -37.26 26.94
N ASN A 150 5.02 -38.40 27.26
CA ASN A 150 5.65 -39.70 27.16
C ASN A 150 5.06 -40.46 25.97
N ILE A 151 5.87 -40.69 24.94
CA ILE A 151 5.45 -41.37 23.71
C ILE A 151 5.97 -42.79 23.74
N ILE A 152 5.05 -43.75 23.83
CA ILE A 152 5.33 -45.17 23.68
C ILE A 152 5.09 -45.49 22.20
N GLY A 153 6.17 -45.52 21.41
CA GLY A 153 6.11 -45.80 19.98
C GLY A 153 6.32 -47.28 19.71
N ASP A 154 5.35 -47.93 19.07
CA ASP A 154 5.62 -49.14 18.30
C ASP A 154 6.34 -48.70 17.02
N MET A 155 7.46 -49.34 16.66
CA MET A 155 8.38 -48.87 15.61
C MET A 155 7.84 -49.07 14.17
N GLY A 156 6.54 -48.84 13.96
CA GLY A 156 5.88 -48.85 12.66
C GLY A 156 6.08 -47.52 11.93
N LEU A 157 6.67 -47.59 10.73
CA LEU A 157 7.03 -46.47 9.84
C LEU A 157 5.81 -45.71 9.27
N SER A 158 4.90 -45.20 10.08
CA SER A 158 3.63 -44.65 9.59
C SER A 158 3.54 -43.12 9.52
N ASN A 159 4.53 -42.34 9.94
CA ASN A 159 4.40 -40.87 9.91
C ASN A 159 5.73 -40.13 9.68
N ARG A 160 6.31 -40.28 8.49
CA ARG A 160 7.39 -39.39 8.02
C ARG A 160 6.73 -38.08 7.56
N PRO A 161 7.03 -36.91 8.16
CA PRO A 161 6.62 -35.65 7.58
C PRO A 161 7.35 -35.45 6.24
N ASN A 162 6.59 -35.06 5.20
CA ASN A 162 7.15 -34.62 3.91
C ASN A 162 7.78 -33.24 4.03
#